data_AF-A0A9P8K8W5-F1
#
_entry.id   AF-A0A9P8K8W5-F1
#
_cell.length_a   1.000
_cell.length_b   1.000
_cell.length_c   1.000
_cell.angle_alpha   90.00
_cell.angle_beta   90.00
_cell.angle_gamma   90.00
#
_symmetry.space_group_name_H-M   'P 1'
#
loop_
_entity.id
_entity.type
_entity.pdbx_description
1 polymer ?
#
loop_
_entity_poly.entity_id
_entity_poly.type
_entity_poly.pdbx_seq_one_letter_code
_entity_poly.pdbx_strand_id
1 'polypeptide(L)'
;MEYIIRTFTCVVQHTHNADDIIKNATALLDGSSNAIDISDHDCLGILDFPNAIIQEANVAATTSLPKAELLERAVSFPSTLSAGEIDLLKRRYWLGLTREEMTPSFSSAAKRNLFSLSQEHLQQATEQLKKVRAMLYDANEEDALWNAEMEDWQRMMDASKQRKKQEVESRLPTAQPWVKRLWDEDQAEKNWGYAVFRDPRVANEEYEVRKDAALMNAREAIGCGDTIGARWRLQYLDQPDSPTLSQSPLNRTASERLQNISSVDVLPIHKEKVLLDQNTSHPKELLEDDKKHDQAKAVSEDKDNRDENLISELEARFQVLRQHFRKVRDRTSKRQGTALYPQTDRNELKDGILKNVFLVVDQQCVDSLFSQTANVDDMWVYAVDPDYVQPAGSAALENPPNEYRGYVRVRLQQLVNNFFDARRFHSDEFPMQALWCAAQASRNQAFVSVKKSEQQLWTFNRFVGSALRPEGVIRPTVKLLY
;
A
#
# COMPACT_ATOMS: atom_id res chain seq x y z
N MET A 1 7.95 -35.15 0.22
CA MET A 1 8.78 -35.17 -1.02
C MET A 1 7.92 -35.32 -2.28
N GLU A 2 6.94 -36.22 -2.30
CA GLU A 2 6.04 -36.49 -3.43
C GLU A 2 5.42 -35.25 -4.10
N TYR A 3 4.85 -34.33 -3.30
CA TYR A 3 4.24 -33.11 -3.81
C TYR A 3 5.22 -32.21 -4.57
N ILE A 4 6.51 -32.22 -4.19
CA ILE A 4 7.57 -31.46 -4.88
C ILE A 4 7.90 -32.15 -6.20
N ILE A 5 8.08 -33.48 -6.21
CA ILE A 5 8.42 -34.25 -7.42
C ILE A 5 7.36 -34.10 -8.50
N ARG A 6 6.06 -34.08 -8.13
CA ARG A 6 4.98 -33.85 -9.10
C ARG A 6 5.01 -32.47 -9.78
N THR A 7 5.84 -31.54 -9.28
CA THR A 7 6.06 -30.23 -9.90
C THR A 7 7.34 -30.11 -10.72
N PHE A 8 8.12 -31.19 -10.82
CA PHE A 8 9.34 -31.21 -11.63
C PHE A 8 9.04 -30.89 -13.09
N THR A 9 9.95 -30.15 -13.72
CA THR A 9 9.86 -29.76 -15.12
C THR A 9 9.80 -31.01 -16.01
N CYS A 10 10.60 -32.03 -15.69
CA CYS A 10 10.63 -33.29 -16.42
C CYS A 10 9.26 -34.02 -16.41
N VAL A 11 8.50 -33.90 -15.32
CA VAL A 11 7.15 -34.46 -15.16
C VAL A 11 6.10 -33.63 -15.91
N VAL A 12 6.19 -32.31 -15.81
CA VAL A 12 5.30 -31.37 -16.53
C VAL A 12 5.45 -31.51 -18.04
N GLN A 13 6.69 -31.73 -18.51
CA GLN A 13 7.02 -32.00 -19.91
C GLN A 13 6.68 -33.44 -20.35
N HIS A 14 6.14 -34.27 -19.45
CA HIS A 14 5.81 -35.67 -19.70
C HIS A 14 7.00 -36.51 -20.20
N THR A 15 8.22 -36.12 -19.83
CA THR A 15 9.44 -36.87 -20.14
C THR A 15 9.74 -37.97 -19.13
N HIS A 16 9.19 -37.83 -17.92
CA HIS A 16 9.34 -38.80 -16.83
C HIS A 16 8.01 -38.98 -16.09
N ASN A 17 7.81 -40.16 -15.50
CA ASN A 17 6.67 -40.47 -14.66
C ASN A 17 6.96 -40.08 -13.20
N ALA A 18 6.05 -39.33 -12.57
CA ALA A 18 6.24 -38.86 -11.19
C ALA A 18 6.29 -40.00 -10.16
N ASP A 19 5.50 -41.06 -10.35
CA ASP A 19 5.40 -42.18 -9.41
C ASP A 19 6.69 -43.02 -9.44
N ASP A 20 7.31 -43.16 -10.61
CA ASP A 20 8.62 -43.82 -10.76
C ASP A 20 9.73 -43.01 -10.07
N ILE A 21 9.75 -41.69 -10.25
CA ILE A 21 10.70 -40.80 -9.56
C ILE A 21 10.51 -40.88 -8.04
N ILE A 22 9.26 -40.83 -7.56
CA ILE A 22 8.93 -40.94 -6.13
C ILE A 22 9.42 -42.27 -5.56
N LYS A 23 9.16 -43.38 -6.26
CA LYS A 23 9.57 -44.72 -5.86
C LYS A 23 11.09 -44.81 -5.74
N ASN A 24 11.82 -44.39 -6.78
CA ASN A 24 13.28 -44.45 -6.80
C ASN A 24 13.92 -43.52 -5.75
N ALA A 25 13.42 -42.30 -5.59
CA ALA A 25 13.91 -41.37 -4.57
C ALA A 25 13.68 -41.90 -3.14
N THR A 26 12.53 -42.53 -2.88
CA THR A 26 12.24 -43.17 -1.59
C THR A 26 13.15 -44.37 -1.36
N ALA A 27 13.39 -45.17 -2.39
CA ALA A 27 14.26 -46.34 -2.32
C ALA A 27 15.71 -45.97 -1.94
N LEU A 28 16.22 -44.87 -2.49
CA LEU A 28 17.51 -44.29 -2.15
C LEU A 28 17.53 -43.73 -0.71
N LEU A 29 16.49 -42.99 -0.33
CA LEU A 29 16.41 -42.39 1.00
C LEU A 29 16.38 -43.43 2.12
N ASP A 30 15.68 -44.54 1.91
CA ASP A 30 15.56 -45.64 2.87
C ASP A 30 16.76 -46.61 2.83
N GLY A 31 17.72 -46.40 1.91
CA GLY A 31 18.90 -47.26 1.74
C GLY A 31 18.61 -48.62 1.11
N SER A 32 17.43 -48.80 0.51
CA SER A 32 17.03 -50.03 -0.19
C SER A 32 17.61 -50.16 -1.60
N SER A 33 18.15 -49.08 -2.15
CA SER A 33 18.84 -48.99 -3.44
C SER A 33 20.08 -48.10 -3.28
N ASN A 34 21.17 -48.39 -4.00
CA ASN A 34 22.34 -47.51 -4.06
C ASN A 34 22.26 -46.59 -5.27
N ALA A 35 22.93 -45.44 -5.21
CA ALA A 35 23.02 -44.50 -6.33
C ALA A 35 23.55 -45.14 -7.63
N ILE A 36 24.46 -46.11 -7.51
CA ILE A 36 25.07 -46.83 -8.65
C ILE A 36 24.04 -47.76 -9.35
N ASP A 37 22.99 -48.17 -8.63
CA ASP A 37 21.96 -49.09 -9.15
C ASP A 37 20.84 -48.34 -9.91
N ILE A 38 20.82 -47.00 -9.85
CA ILE A 38 19.82 -46.16 -10.51
C ILE A 38 20.20 -45.96 -11.98
N SER A 39 19.24 -46.11 -12.88
CA SER A 39 19.48 -45.87 -14.31
C SER A 39 19.77 -44.40 -14.59
N ASP A 40 20.55 -44.09 -15.62
CA ASP A 40 20.82 -42.70 -16.03
C ASP A 40 19.52 -41.92 -16.28
N HIS A 41 18.49 -42.57 -16.84
CA HIS A 41 17.18 -41.97 -17.07
C HIS A 41 16.48 -41.59 -15.75
N ASP A 42 16.45 -42.50 -14.78
CA ASP A 42 15.84 -42.25 -13.48
C ASP A 42 16.62 -41.19 -12.68
N CYS A 43 17.95 -41.20 -12.79
CA CYS A 43 18.83 -40.20 -12.18
C CYS A 43 18.46 -38.78 -12.66
N LEU A 44 18.35 -38.58 -13.98
CA LEU A 44 17.93 -37.31 -14.57
C LEU A 44 16.52 -36.90 -14.09
N GLY A 45 15.60 -37.87 -13.97
CA GLY A 45 14.27 -37.65 -13.41
C GLY A 45 14.29 -37.12 -11.96
N ILE A 46 15.11 -37.72 -11.09
CA ILE A 46 15.25 -37.30 -9.67
C ILE A 46 15.91 -35.92 -9.55
N LEU A 47 16.90 -35.64 -10.41
CA LEU A 47 17.60 -34.35 -10.46
C LEU A 47 16.76 -33.23 -11.09
N ASP A 48 15.64 -33.58 -11.72
CA ASP A 48 14.80 -32.71 -12.58
C ASP A 48 15.61 -32.09 -13.72
N PHE A 49 16.38 -32.92 -14.42
CA PHE A 49 17.21 -32.53 -15.58
C PHE A 49 16.53 -32.93 -16.89
N PRO A 50 16.82 -32.24 -18.01
CA PRO A 50 16.47 -32.74 -19.32
C PRO A 50 17.22 -34.04 -19.63
N ASN A 51 16.77 -34.79 -20.65
CA ASN A 51 17.53 -35.95 -21.12
C ASN A 51 18.94 -35.53 -21.60
N ALA A 52 19.88 -36.47 -21.59
CA ALA A 52 21.30 -36.19 -21.89
C ALA A 52 21.50 -35.46 -23.23
N ILE A 53 20.78 -35.82 -24.28
CA ILE A 53 20.88 -35.19 -25.61
C ILE A 53 20.49 -33.71 -25.54
N ILE A 54 19.37 -33.40 -24.88
CA ILE A 54 18.89 -32.02 -24.70
C ILE A 54 19.84 -31.25 -23.76
N GLN A 55 20.33 -31.89 -22.70
CA GLN A 55 21.28 -31.29 -21.76
C GLN A 55 22.57 -30.87 -22.48
N GLU A 56 23.19 -31.78 -23.24
CA GLU A 56 24.40 -31.50 -24.01
C GLU A 56 24.17 -30.40 -25.06
N ALA A 57 23.04 -30.48 -25.78
CA ALA A 57 22.69 -29.45 -26.77
C ALA A 57 22.51 -28.06 -26.11
N ASN A 58 21.86 -28.00 -24.95
CA ASN A 58 21.65 -26.74 -24.22
C ASN A 58 22.95 -26.17 -23.63
N VAL A 59 23.83 -27.03 -23.13
CA VAL A 59 25.18 -26.63 -22.68
C VAL A 59 25.97 -26.06 -23.86
N ALA A 60 26.06 -26.79 -24.97
CA ALA A 60 26.80 -26.38 -26.16
C ALA A 60 26.23 -25.11 -26.82
N ALA A 61 24.91 -24.90 -26.75
CA ALA A 61 24.27 -23.69 -27.25
C ALA A 61 24.58 -22.45 -26.39
N THR A 62 24.92 -22.64 -25.12
CA THR A 62 25.10 -21.55 -24.14
C THR A 62 26.57 -21.20 -23.93
N THR A 63 27.44 -22.21 -23.93
CA THR A 63 28.85 -22.05 -23.62
C THR A 63 29.73 -22.95 -24.50
N SER A 64 30.96 -22.51 -24.74
CA SER A 64 31.98 -23.32 -25.39
C SER A 64 32.71 -24.26 -24.43
N LEU A 65 32.49 -24.12 -23.12
CA LEU A 65 33.12 -24.98 -22.12
C LEU A 65 32.39 -26.33 -22.03
N PRO A 66 33.13 -27.45 -21.83
CA PRO A 66 32.50 -28.70 -21.44
C PRO A 66 31.81 -28.56 -20.08
N LYS A 67 30.79 -29.40 -19.82
CA LYS A 67 29.98 -29.36 -18.59
C LYS A 67 30.86 -29.31 -17.32
N ALA A 68 31.85 -30.20 -17.21
CA ALA A 68 32.72 -30.27 -16.03
C ALA A 68 33.49 -28.96 -15.76
N GLU A 69 34.04 -28.33 -16.80
CA GLU A 69 34.74 -27.04 -16.66
C GLU A 69 33.77 -25.89 -16.35
N LEU A 70 32.55 -25.93 -16.90
CA LEU A 70 31.50 -24.97 -16.53
C LEU A 70 31.15 -25.07 -15.04
N LEU A 71 31.00 -26.29 -14.51
CA LEU A 71 30.70 -26.53 -13.09
C LEU A 71 31.86 -26.08 -12.19
N GLU A 72 33.10 -26.44 -12.52
CA GLU A 72 34.28 -26.00 -11.77
C GLU A 72 34.40 -24.47 -11.73
N ARG A 73 34.14 -23.80 -12.86
CA ARG A 73 34.15 -22.33 -12.93
C ARG A 73 33.00 -21.72 -12.15
N ALA A 74 31.80 -22.30 -12.17
CA ALA A 74 30.67 -21.83 -11.39
C ALA A 74 30.93 -21.93 -9.87
N VAL A 75 31.66 -22.96 -9.43
CA VAL A 75 32.09 -23.11 -8.04
C VAL A 75 33.20 -22.11 -7.69
N SER A 76 34.22 -22.00 -8.54
CA SER A 76 35.42 -21.21 -8.23
C SER A 76 35.25 -19.71 -8.42
N PHE A 77 34.53 -19.30 -9.47
CA PHE A 77 34.40 -17.90 -9.89
C PHE A 77 32.99 -17.59 -10.44
N PRO A 78 31.93 -17.70 -9.62
CA PRO A 78 30.55 -17.51 -10.08
C PRO A 78 30.31 -16.14 -10.74
N SER A 79 31.02 -15.09 -10.29
CA SER A 79 30.94 -13.75 -10.87
C SER A 79 31.42 -13.66 -12.33
N THR A 80 32.17 -14.65 -12.82
CA THR A 80 32.65 -14.72 -14.21
C THR A 80 31.68 -15.41 -15.15
N LEU A 81 30.61 -16.03 -14.63
CA LEU A 81 29.58 -16.65 -15.45
C LEU A 81 28.83 -15.60 -16.28
N SER A 82 28.58 -15.91 -17.55
CA SER A 82 27.68 -15.12 -18.39
C SER A 82 26.22 -15.24 -17.92
N ALA A 83 25.36 -14.32 -18.36
CA ALA A 83 23.93 -14.39 -18.04
C ALA A 83 23.27 -15.68 -18.58
N GLY A 84 23.72 -16.17 -19.75
CA GLY A 84 23.24 -17.43 -20.32
C GLY A 84 23.64 -18.64 -19.50
N GLU A 85 24.90 -18.70 -19.05
CA GLU A 85 25.39 -19.80 -18.18
C GLU A 85 24.71 -19.80 -16.82
N ILE A 86 24.46 -18.63 -16.24
CA ILE A 86 23.67 -18.49 -15.01
C ILE A 86 22.25 -19.03 -15.23
N ASP A 87 21.57 -18.63 -16.30
CA ASP A 87 20.20 -19.07 -16.58
C ASP A 87 20.15 -20.59 -16.84
N LEU A 88 21.12 -21.13 -17.57
CA LEU A 88 21.28 -22.57 -17.80
C LEU A 88 21.42 -23.34 -16.48
N LEU A 89 22.35 -22.96 -15.60
CA LEU A 89 22.59 -23.65 -14.35
C LEU A 89 21.43 -23.46 -13.36
N LYS A 90 20.93 -22.24 -13.18
CA LYS A 90 19.78 -21.94 -12.30
C LYS A 90 18.53 -22.75 -12.68
N ARG A 91 18.36 -23.02 -13.98
CA ARG A 91 17.25 -23.82 -14.51
C ARG A 91 17.58 -25.29 -14.67
N ARG A 92 18.66 -25.78 -14.06
CA ARG A 92 19.02 -27.20 -14.12
C ARG A 92 19.09 -27.74 -15.56
N TYR A 93 19.71 -26.94 -16.43
CA TYR A 93 19.90 -27.18 -17.87
C TYR A 93 18.66 -27.13 -18.77
N TRP A 94 17.49 -26.77 -18.23
CA TRP A 94 16.31 -26.51 -19.04
C TRP A 94 16.39 -25.13 -19.71
N LEU A 95 16.42 -25.10 -21.05
CA LEU A 95 16.33 -23.89 -21.86
C LEU A 95 15.07 -23.89 -22.72
N GLY A 96 14.66 -22.70 -23.17
CA GLY A 96 13.56 -22.56 -24.12
C GLY A 96 12.17 -22.85 -23.56
N LEU A 97 12.05 -23.04 -22.24
CA LEU A 97 10.76 -23.19 -21.57
C LEU A 97 9.90 -21.96 -21.84
N THR A 98 8.65 -22.16 -22.23
CA THR A 98 7.63 -21.11 -22.29
C THR A 98 7.34 -20.55 -20.90
N ARG A 99 6.63 -19.43 -20.80
CA ARG A 99 6.27 -18.84 -19.50
C ARG A 99 5.42 -19.82 -18.68
N GLU A 100 4.56 -20.59 -19.35
CA GLU A 100 3.71 -21.61 -18.76
C GLU A 100 4.55 -22.77 -18.18
N GLU A 101 5.64 -23.15 -18.84
CA GLU A 101 6.52 -24.24 -18.44
C GLU A 101 7.59 -23.82 -17.43
N MET A 102 8.15 -22.59 -17.55
CA MET A 102 9.04 -21.98 -16.55
C MET A 102 8.34 -21.78 -15.21
N THR A 103 7.02 -21.61 -15.28
CA THR A 103 6.21 -21.23 -14.14
C THR A 103 5.09 -22.25 -13.94
N PRO A 104 5.40 -23.49 -13.51
CA PRO A 104 4.39 -24.38 -12.93
C PRO A 104 3.62 -23.70 -11.77
N SER A 105 4.21 -22.59 -11.28
CA SER A 105 3.83 -21.66 -10.24
C SER A 105 2.47 -20.94 -10.38
N PHE A 106 1.81 -20.88 -11.55
CA PHE A 106 0.55 -20.11 -11.68
C PHE A 106 -0.70 -20.91 -12.09
N SER A 107 -0.59 -22.10 -12.69
CA SER A 107 -1.77 -22.80 -13.26
C SER A 107 -1.98 -24.24 -12.81
N SER A 108 -1.05 -24.89 -12.08
CA SER A 108 -1.19 -26.31 -11.76
C SER A 108 -1.91 -26.59 -10.43
N ALA A 109 -2.79 -27.60 -10.43
CA ALA A 109 -3.37 -28.19 -9.21
C ALA A 109 -2.29 -28.66 -8.21
N ALA A 110 -1.10 -29.01 -8.71
CA ALA A 110 0.04 -29.43 -7.90
C ALA A 110 0.52 -28.34 -6.93
N LYS A 111 0.47 -27.05 -7.33
CA LYS A 111 0.85 -25.96 -6.42
C LYS A 111 -0.17 -25.72 -5.31
N ARG A 112 -1.47 -25.90 -5.59
CA ARG A 112 -2.50 -25.83 -4.53
C ARG A 112 -2.23 -26.87 -3.45
N ASN A 113 -1.78 -28.05 -3.85
CA ASN A 113 -1.38 -29.10 -2.91
C ASN A 113 -0.10 -28.72 -2.14
N LEU A 114 0.89 -28.11 -2.79
CA LEU A 114 2.08 -27.57 -2.10
C LEU A 114 1.73 -26.49 -1.06
N PHE A 115 0.83 -25.56 -1.38
CA PHE A 115 0.38 -24.54 -0.44
C PHE A 115 -0.52 -25.09 0.67
N SER A 116 -1.11 -26.28 0.49
CA SER A 116 -1.85 -26.96 1.55
C SER A 116 -0.95 -27.62 2.60
N LEU A 117 0.35 -27.79 2.31
CA LEU A 117 1.30 -28.34 3.26
C LEU A 117 1.68 -27.28 4.30
N SER A 118 1.88 -27.73 5.55
CA SER A 118 2.51 -26.89 6.56
C SER A 118 3.96 -26.57 6.14
N GLN A 119 4.47 -25.43 6.60
CA GLN A 119 5.85 -25.02 6.35
C GLN A 119 6.86 -26.07 6.81
N GLU A 120 6.61 -26.71 7.96
CA GLU A 120 7.46 -27.78 8.50
C GLU A 120 7.52 -29.00 7.57
N HIS A 121 6.37 -29.47 7.06
CA HIS A 121 6.33 -30.60 6.12
C HIS A 121 7.02 -30.26 4.80
N LEU A 122 6.85 -29.02 4.29
CA LEU A 122 7.54 -28.57 3.09
C LEU A 122 9.06 -28.53 3.29
N GLN A 123 9.52 -28.02 4.43
CA GLN A 123 10.93 -27.99 4.79
C GLN A 123 11.50 -29.41 4.88
N GLN A 124 10.83 -30.32 5.61
CA GLN A 124 11.24 -31.71 5.72
C GLN A 124 11.31 -32.40 4.35
N ALA A 125 10.29 -32.21 3.51
CA ALA A 125 10.25 -32.77 2.16
C ALA A 125 11.40 -32.25 1.28
N THR A 126 11.77 -30.97 1.43
CA THR A 126 12.87 -30.35 0.69
C THR A 126 14.21 -30.90 1.15
N GLU A 127 14.42 -31.05 2.47
CA GLU A 127 15.63 -31.65 3.04
C GLU A 127 15.81 -33.12 2.63
N GLN A 128 14.73 -33.90 2.62
CA GLN A 128 14.75 -35.28 2.14
C GLN A 128 15.17 -35.35 0.67
N LEU A 129 14.56 -34.53 -0.18
CA LEU A 129 14.90 -34.49 -1.60
C LEU A 129 16.34 -34.02 -1.83
N LYS A 130 16.81 -33.04 -1.04
CA LYS A 130 18.20 -32.57 -1.08
C LYS A 130 19.17 -33.72 -0.78
N LYS A 131 18.91 -34.51 0.28
CA LYS A 131 19.73 -35.68 0.62
C LYS A 131 19.80 -36.70 -0.51
N VAL A 132 18.68 -37.00 -1.16
CA VAL A 132 18.65 -37.94 -2.29
C VAL A 132 19.46 -37.39 -3.46
N ARG A 133 19.26 -36.12 -3.83
CA ARG A 133 19.97 -35.50 -4.97
C ARG A 133 21.48 -35.40 -4.75
N ALA A 134 21.92 -35.14 -3.51
CA ALA A 134 23.34 -35.10 -3.15
C ALA A 134 24.08 -36.42 -3.44
N MET A 135 23.37 -37.55 -3.49
CA MET A 135 23.95 -38.85 -3.85
C MET A 135 24.13 -39.05 -5.35
N LEU A 136 23.47 -38.22 -6.17
CA LEU A 136 23.33 -38.39 -7.61
C LEU A 136 24.06 -37.32 -8.44
N TYR A 137 24.37 -36.17 -7.84
CA TYR A 137 25.05 -35.08 -8.54
C TYR A 137 26.47 -35.46 -8.97
N ASP A 138 26.88 -34.95 -10.12
CA ASP A 138 28.28 -34.95 -10.52
C ASP A 138 29.13 -34.09 -9.57
N ALA A 139 30.45 -34.28 -9.63
CA ALA A 139 31.38 -33.42 -8.90
C ALA A 139 31.11 -31.93 -9.20
N ASN A 140 31.02 -31.11 -8.14
CA ASN A 140 30.72 -29.68 -8.19
C ASN A 140 29.33 -29.29 -8.70
N GLU A 141 28.45 -30.24 -9.08
CA GLU A 141 27.19 -29.90 -9.72
C GLU A 141 26.21 -29.19 -8.78
N GLU A 142 26.00 -29.71 -7.57
CA GLU A 142 25.11 -29.05 -6.60
C GLU A 142 25.56 -27.62 -6.28
N ASP A 143 26.84 -27.46 -5.97
CA ASP A 143 27.43 -26.18 -5.60
C ASP A 143 27.41 -25.19 -6.78
N ALA A 144 27.66 -25.65 -8.00
CA ALA A 144 27.58 -24.83 -9.21
C ALA A 144 26.15 -24.31 -9.46
N LEU A 145 25.14 -25.18 -9.33
CA LEU A 145 23.73 -24.81 -9.49
C LEU A 145 23.34 -23.76 -8.44
N TRP A 146 23.71 -23.99 -7.18
CA TRP A 146 23.44 -23.06 -6.08
C TRP A 146 24.18 -21.72 -6.25
N ASN A 147 25.46 -21.74 -6.59
CA ASN A 147 26.25 -20.53 -6.81
C ASN A 147 25.74 -19.71 -7.98
N ALA A 148 25.27 -20.35 -9.06
CA ALA A 148 24.63 -19.66 -10.18
C ALA A 148 23.33 -18.96 -9.75
N GLU A 149 22.49 -19.62 -8.95
CA GLU A 149 21.27 -19.01 -8.40
C GLU A 149 21.58 -17.81 -7.48
N MET A 150 22.58 -17.95 -6.61
CA MET A 150 23.02 -16.87 -5.72
C MET A 150 23.62 -15.68 -6.49
N GLU A 151 24.41 -15.93 -7.53
CA GLU A 151 24.96 -14.89 -8.41
C GLU A 151 23.84 -14.15 -9.19
N ASP A 152 22.84 -14.87 -9.72
CA ASP A 152 21.67 -14.26 -10.37
C ASP A 152 20.95 -13.31 -9.42
N TRP A 153 20.69 -13.77 -8.19
CA TRP A 153 20.06 -12.98 -7.15
C TRP A 153 20.91 -11.74 -6.80
N GLN A 154 22.23 -11.90 -6.66
CA GLN A 154 23.14 -10.80 -6.37
C GLN A 154 23.10 -9.74 -7.49
N ARG A 155 23.20 -10.16 -8.76
CA ARG A 155 23.09 -9.25 -9.92
C ARG A 155 21.74 -8.55 -9.99
N MET A 156 20.65 -9.27 -9.72
CA MET A 156 19.30 -8.69 -9.66
C MET A 156 19.20 -7.64 -8.55
N MET A 157 19.77 -7.92 -7.37
CA MET A 157 19.77 -6.99 -6.24
C MET A 157 20.61 -5.76 -6.53
N ASP A 158 21.78 -5.90 -7.15
CA ASP A 158 22.63 -4.77 -7.51
C ASP A 158 22.01 -3.93 -8.65
N ALA A 159 21.42 -4.56 -9.65
CA ALA A 159 20.62 -3.87 -10.67
C ALA A 159 19.41 -3.15 -10.06
N SER A 160 18.76 -3.72 -9.04
CA SER A 160 17.68 -3.08 -8.29
C SER A 160 18.18 -1.86 -7.51
N LYS A 161 19.30 -1.97 -6.79
CA LYS A 161 19.94 -0.84 -6.10
C LYS A 161 20.33 0.27 -7.08
N GLN A 162 20.92 -0.10 -8.21
CA GLN A 162 21.33 0.86 -9.22
C GLN A 162 20.13 1.57 -9.86
N ARG A 163 19.04 0.84 -10.16
CA ARG A 163 17.78 1.45 -10.62
C ARG A 163 17.20 2.43 -9.61
N LYS A 164 17.16 2.06 -8.32
CA LYS A 164 16.72 2.97 -7.25
C LYS A 164 17.59 4.22 -7.16
N LYS A 165 18.91 4.07 -7.24
CA LYS A 165 19.86 5.20 -7.26
C LYS A 165 19.61 6.12 -8.45
N GLN A 166 19.51 5.58 -9.67
CA GLN A 166 19.21 6.34 -10.88
C GLN A 166 17.86 7.04 -10.81
N GLU A 167 16.85 6.37 -10.28
CA GLU A 167 15.53 6.94 -10.08
C GLU A 167 15.60 8.17 -9.18
N VAL A 168 16.24 8.06 -8.01
CA VAL A 168 16.42 9.18 -7.09
C VAL A 168 17.21 10.32 -7.76
N GLU A 169 18.34 10.02 -8.40
CA GLU A 169 19.14 11.03 -9.12
C GLU A 169 18.31 11.77 -10.19
N SER A 170 17.39 11.08 -10.86
CA SER A 170 16.51 11.68 -11.88
C SER A 170 15.33 12.49 -11.30
N ARG A 171 14.78 12.06 -10.16
CA ARG A 171 13.57 12.64 -9.54
C ARG A 171 13.89 13.79 -8.59
N LEU A 172 14.98 13.66 -7.83
CA LEU A 172 15.33 14.60 -6.77
C LEU A 172 15.42 16.05 -7.28
N PRO A 173 15.99 16.37 -8.47
CA PRO A 173 16.04 17.75 -8.96
C PRO A 173 14.67 18.43 -9.09
N THR A 174 13.63 17.68 -9.47
CA THR A 174 12.27 18.19 -9.68
C THR A 174 11.34 18.00 -8.48
N ALA A 175 11.80 17.31 -7.43
CA ALA A 175 11.05 17.11 -6.20
C ALA A 175 10.85 18.40 -5.39
N GLN A 176 9.82 18.41 -4.55
CA GLN A 176 9.55 19.49 -3.61
C GLN A 176 10.76 19.74 -2.69
N PRO A 177 11.05 20.99 -2.29
CA PRO A 177 12.25 21.32 -1.49
C PRO A 177 12.39 20.48 -0.21
N TRP A 178 11.29 20.25 0.51
CA TRP A 178 11.31 19.45 1.73
C TRP A 178 11.58 17.96 1.48
N VAL A 179 11.24 17.43 0.28
CA VAL A 179 11.57 16.03 -0.10
C VAL A 179 13.09 15.88 -0.27
N LYS A 180 13.75 16.89 -0.86
CA LYS A 180 15.23 16.94 -0.95
C LYS A 180 15.85 16.93 0.44
N ARG A 181 15.36 17.81 1.32
CA ARG A 181 15.80 17.88 2.71
C ARG A 181 15.58 16.57 3.46
N LEU A 182 14.42 15.92 3.28
CA LEU A 182 14.12 14.62 3.87
C LEU A 182 15.12 13.56 3.40
N TRP A 183 15.43 13.52 2.10
CA TRP A 183 16.42 12.60 1.55
C TRP A 183 17.81 12.82 2.14
N ASP A 184 18.25 14.08 2.24
CA ASP A 184 19.56 14.43 2.78
C ASP A 184 19.69 14.11 4.28
N GLU A 185 18.64 14.37 5.08
CA GLU A 185 18.63 14.11 6.53
C GLU A 185 18.53 12.62 6.87
N ASP A 186 17.71 11.86 6.14
CA ASP A 186 17.36 10.47 6.51
C ASP A 186 18.00 9.39 5.63
N GLN A 187 18.73 9.76 4.57
CA GLN A 187 19.53 8.87 3.70
C GLN A 187 18.77 7.62 3.19
N ALA A 188 17.46 7.74 2.97
CA ALA A 188 16.57 6.64 2.59
C ALA A 188 16.37 5.52 3.61
N GLU A 189 16.86 5.69 4.85
CA GLU A 189 16.83 4.64 5.87
C GLU A 189 15.54 4.66 6.69
N LYS A 190 15.06 5.86 7.04
CA LYS A 190 13.89 6.02 7.91
C LYS A 190 12.58 5.96 7.14
N ASN A 191 11.53 5.50 7.83
CA ASN A 191 10.17 5.67 7.33
C ASN A 191 9.75 7.13 7.52
N TRP A 192 8.70 7.55 6.84
CA TRP A 192 8.09 8.86 7.07
C TRP A 192 6.58 8.75 6.95
N GLY A 193 5.86 9.58 7.69
CA GLY A 193 4.39 9.62 7.67
C GLY A 193 3.80 9.76 9.06
N TYR A 194 2.67 9.10 9.29
CA TYR A 194 1.83 9.36 10.45
C TYR A 194 1.41 8.09 11.19
N ALA A 195 1.20 8.23 12.49
CA ALA A 195 0.35 7.31 13.23
C ALA A 195 -1.11 7.56 12.90
N VAL A 196 -1.91 6.49 12.85
CA VAL A 196 -3.33 6.56 12.50
C VAL A 196 -4.16 5.72 13.48
N PHE A 197 -5.21 6.32 14.03
CA PHE A 197 -6.30 5.59 14.66
C PHE A 197 -7.47 5.48 13.70
N ARG A 198 -7.93 4.26 13.43
CA ARG A 198 -9.12 4.00 12.61
C ARG A 198 -10.27 3.57 13.49
N ASP A 199 -11.43 4.20 13.37
CA ASP A 199 -12.63 3.69 14.04
C ASP A 199 -13.00 2.32 13.45
N PRO A 200 -13.04 1.24 14.27
CA PRO A 200 -13.33 -0.10 13.77
C PRO A 200 -14.72 -0.20 13.14
N ARG A 201 -15.64 0.73 13.45
CA ARG A 201 -17.01 0.76 12.92
C ARG A 201 -17.09 1.26 11.49
N VAL A 202 -16.02 1.87 10.95
CA VAL A 202 -16.03 2.55 9.64
C VAL A 202 -15.21 1.82 8.60
N ALA A 203 -15.13 0.50 8.72
CA ALA A 203 -14.51 -0.36 7.72
C ALA A 203 -15.25 -0.19 6.38
N ASN A 204 -14.60 0.47 5.43
CA ASN A 204 -15.10 0.71 4.08
C ASN A 204 -13.95 0.48 3.09
N GLU A 205 -14.08 -0.55 2.26
CA GLU A 205 -13.04 -0.95 1.30
C GLU A 205 -12.85 0.11 0.21
N GLU A 206 -13.93 0.72 -0.28
CA GLU A 206 -13.87 1.76 -1.30
C GLU A 206 -13.09 2.99 -0.83
N TYR A 207 -13.30 3.41 0.42
CA TYR A 207 -12.54 4.49 1.03
C TYR A 207 -11.04 4.15 1.10
N GLU A 208 -10.67 2.93 1.49
CA GLU A 208 -9.27 2.53 1.56
C GLU A 208 -8.60 2.52 0.19
N VAL A 209 -9.26 1.96 -0.83
CA VAL A 209 -8.75 1.94 -2.22
C VAL A 209 -8.54 3.35 -2.74
N ARG A 210 -9.54 4.23 -2.56
CA ARG A 210 -9.43 5.62 -3.04
C ARG A 210 -8.43 6.44 -2.23
N LYS A 211 -8.31 6.19 -0.92
CA LYS A 211 -7.29 6.81 -0.07
C LYS A 211 -5.89 6.46 -0.58
N ASP A 212 -5.64 5.18 -0.81
CA ASP A 212 -4.32 4.70 -1.23
C ASP A 212 -3.97 5.23 -2.63
N ALA A 213 -4.92 5.25 -3.56
CA ALA A 213 -4.75 5.87 -4.87
C ALA A 213 -4.43 7.38 -4.76
N ALA A 214 -5.17 8.12 -3.93
CA ALA A 214 -4.97 9.55 -3.73
C ALA A 214 -3.57 9.86 -3.16
N LEU A 215 -3.13 9.09 -2.15
CA LEU A 215 -1.82 9.23 -1.53
C LEU A 215 -0.68 8.79 -2.46
N MET A 216 -0.89 7.75 -3.28
CA MET A 216 0.05 7.34 -4.32
C MET A 216 0.28 8.47 -5.33
N ASN A 217 -0.79 8.99 -5.92
CA ASN A 217 -0.73 10.09 -6.89
C ASN A 217 -0.11 11.35 -6.27
N ALA A 218 -0.39 11.63 -5.00
CA ALA A 218 0.18 12.77 -4.31
C ALA A 218 1.71 12.64 -4.11
N ARG A 219 2.20 11.44 -3.79
CA ARG A 219 3.65 11.15 -3.68
C ARG A 219 4.38 11.29 -5.02
N GLU A 220 3.74 10.87 -6.11
CA GLU A 220 4.28 11.09 -7.45
C GLU A 220 4.35 12.59 -7.78
N ALA A 221 3.29 13.34 -7.45
CA ALA A 221 3.19 14.76 -7.77
C ALA A 221 4.24 15.64 -7.04
N ILE A 222 4.63 15.28 -5.82
CA ILE A 222 5.69 15.96 -5.07
C ILE A 222 7.11 15.50 -5.45
N GLY A 223 7.23 14.52 -6.35
CA GLY A 223 8.51 14.02 -6.85
C GLY A 223 9.24 13.05 -5.92
N CYS A 224 8.53 12.33 -5.03
CA CYS A 224 9.18 11.31 -4.19
C CYS A 224 9.68 10.10 -5.00
N GLY A 225 9.04 9.78 -6.12
CA GLY A 225 9.29 8.51 -6.83
C GLY A 225 8.94 7.29 -5.97
N ASP A 226 9.22 6.11 -6.52
CA ASP A 226 9.05 4.82 -5.88
C ASP A 226 10.06 4.65 -4.73
N THR A 227 11.31 5.06 -4.89
CA THR A 227 12.33 4.83 -3.86
C THR A 227 12.05 5.60 -2.56
N ILE A 228 11.80 6.91 -2.62
CA ILE A 228 11.47 7.72 -1.42
C ILE A 228 10.03 7.44 -0.99
N GLY A 229 9.13 7.30 -1.97
CA GLY A 229 7.71 6.99 -1.73
C GLY A 229 7.50 5.64 -1.04
N ALA A 230 8.33 4.64 -1.30
CA ALA A 230 8.27 3.32 -0.66
C ALA A 230 8.59 3.35 0.83
N ARG A 231 9.05 4.47 1.39
CA ARG A 231 9.25 4.69 2.83
C ARG A 231 8.07 5.40 3.50
N TRP A 232 7.10 5.88 2.73
CA TRP A 232 5.86 6.45 3.26
C TRP A 232 5.05 5.41 4.01
N ARG A 233 4.59 5.73 5.21
CA ARG A 233 3.79 4.83 6.06
C ARG A 233 2.64 5.57 6.72
N LEU A 234 1.48 4.93 6.70
CA LEU A 234 0.42 5.13 7.69
C LEU A 234 0.54 4.00 8.71
N GLN A 235 1.05 4.31 9.89
CA GLN A 235 1.18 3.33 10.96
C GLN A 235 -0.12 3.27 11.76
N TYR A 236 -0.92 2.25 11.53
CA TYR A 236 -2.15 2.02 12.27
C TYR A 236 -1.82 1.55 13.69
N LEU A 237 -2.34 2.29 14.68
CA LEU A 237 -2.26 1.96 16.09
C LEU A 237 -3.58 1.37 16.57
N ASP A 238 -3.52 0.47 17.54
CA ASP A 238 -4.71 -0.09 18.15
C ASP A 238 -5.44 1.01 18.95
N GLN A 239 -6.77 1.03 18.89
CA GLN A 239 -7.54 1.96 19.71
C GLN A 239 -7.48 1.51 21.18
N PRO A 240 -7.37 2.45 22.13
CA PRO A 240 -7.52 2.10 23.54
C PRO A 240 -8.91 1.53 23.80
N ASP A 241 -8.99 0.42 24.54
CA ASP A 241 -10.24 -0.10 25.07
C ASP A 241 -10.94 1.04 25.82
N SER A 242 -12.03 1.54 25.25
CA SER A 242 -12.78 2.65 25.82
C SER A 242 -13.97 2.05 26.55
N PRO A 243 -13.90 1.84 27.88
CA PRO A 243 -14.92 1.09 28.63
C PRO A 243 -16.28 1.80 28.73
N THR A 244 -16.47 2.99 28.13
CA THR A 244 -17.63 3.85 28.47
C THR A 244 -18.25 4.64 27.32
N LEU A 245 -17.68 4.67 26.12
CA LEU A 245 -18.34 5.27 24.93
C LEU A 245 -19.28 4.27 24.22
N SER A 246 -19.80 3.31 24.98
CA SER A 246 -20.72 2.28 24.53
C SER A 246 -22.01 2.89 24.00
N GLN A 247 -22.15 2.88 22.68
CA GLN A 247 -23.41 2.73 21.94
C GLN A 247 -24.50 3.75 22.26
N SER A 248 -24.28 5.03 21.94
CA SER A 248 -25.43 5.89 21.71
C SER A 248 -26.20 5.35 20.48
N PRO A 249 -27.51 5.02 20.58
CA PRO A 249 -28.28 4.36 19.51
C PRO A 249 -28.43 5.18 18.22
N LEU A 250 -28.03 6.45 18.24
CA LEU A 250 -28.29 7.45 17.21
C LEU A 250 -27.51 7.23 15.89
N ASN A 251 -26.40 6.49 15.91
CA ASN A 251 -25.60 6.26 14.69
C ASN A 251 -26.21 5.19 13.73
N ARG A 252 -27.24 4.43 14.14
CA ARG A 252 -27.92 3.50 13.22
C ARG A 252 -28.81 4.21 12.21
N THR A 253 -29.48 5.30 12.59
CA THR A 253 -30.59 5.87 11.81
C THR A 253 -30.14 6.77 10.66
N ALA A 254 -28.93 7.34 10.70
CA ALA A 254 -28.41 8.21 9.64
C ALA A 254 -27.88 7.43 8.42
N SER A 255 -27.23 6.27 8.67
CA SER A 255 -26.71 5.40 7.60
C SER A 255 -27.85 4.70 6.83
N GLU A 256 -28.91 4.26 7.52
CA GLU A 256 -30.11 3.69 6.88
C GLU A 256 -30.91 4.73 6.06
N ARG A 257 -30.88 6.02 6.43
CA ARG A 257 -31.55 7.07 5.66
C ARG A 257 -30.83 7.46 4.37
N LEU A 258 -29.49 7.41 4.33
CA LEU A 258 -28.75 7.71 3.10
C LEU A 258 -28.82 6.56 2.08
N GLN A 259 -28.91 5.31 2.55
CA GLN A 259 -29.16 4.16 1.66
C GLN A 259 -30.58 4.18 1.05
N ASN A 260 -31.57 4.71 1.76
CA ASN A 260 -32.96 4.81 1.26
C ASN A 260 -33.22 5.99 0.29
N ILE A 261 -32.30 6.94 0.13
CA ILE A 261 -32.43 8.05 -0.85
C ILE A 261 -31.75 7.69 -2.19
N SER A 262 -31.00 6.57 -2.25
CA SER A 262 -30.34 6.08 -3.46
C SER A 262 -31.26 5.31 -4.42
N SER A 263 -32.56 5.20 -4.14
CA SER A 263 -33.56 4.57 -5.01
C SER A 263 -34.58 5.61 -5.51
N VAL A 264 -34.10 6.66 -6.17
CA VAL A 264 -34.94 7.48 -7.03
C VAL A 264 -34.80 6.93 -8.45
N ASP A 265 -35.91 6.44 -8.99
CA ASP A 265 -36.00 5.93 -10.36
C ASP A 265 -35.40 6.93 -11.35
N VAL A 266 -34.34 6.47 -12.04
CA VAL A 266 -33.82 7.15 -13.22
C VAL A 266 -34.88 7.03 -14.31
N LEU A 267 -35.69 8.09 -14.47
CA LEU A 267 -36.58 8.21 -15.61
C LEU A 267 -35.78 8.16 -16.92
N PRO A 268 -36.28 7.48 -17.96
CA PRO A 268 -35.58 7.39 -19.23
C PRO A 268 -35.52 8.77 -19.90
N ILE A 269 -34.30 9.20 -20.22
CA ILE A 269 -34.06 10.40 -21.03
C ILE A 269 -34.61 10.13 -22.43
N HIS A 270 -35.78 10.67 -22.74
CA HIS A 270 -36.26 10.81 -24.11
C HIS A 270 -35.42 11.87 -24.83
N LYS A 271 -34.76 11.45 -25.92
CA LYS A 271 -34.13 12.34 -26.89
C LYS A 271 -35.23 13.04 -27.69
N GLU A 272 -35.51 14.29 -27.36
CA GLU A 272 -36.37 15.14 -28.20
C GLU A 272 -35.52 16.18 -28.93
N LYS A 273 -35.73 16.26 -30.25
CA LYS A 273 -35.10 17.22 -31.15
C LYS A 273 -35.60 18.62 -30.82
N VAL A 274 -34.69 19.53 -30.50
CA VAL A 274 -34.95 20.97 -30.48
C VAL A 274 -35.03 21.47 -31.92
N LEU A 275 -36.22 21.90 -32.32
CA LEU A 275 -36.47 22.79 -33.45
C LEU A 275 -36.72 24.19 -32.89
N LEU A 276 -36.00 25.16 -33.47
CA LEU A 276 -36.08 26.59 -33.18
C LEU A 276 -37.43 27.15 -33.64
N ASP A 277 -38.11 27.96 -32.82
CA ASP A 277 -38.82 29.15 -33.32
C ASP A 277 -39.24 30.15 -32.22
N GLN A 278 -39.47 31.38 -32.69
CA GLN A 278 -39.47 32.67 -31.99
C GLN A 278 -40.84 33.10 -31.42
N ASN A 279 -40.81 34.05 -30.47
CA ASN A 279 -41.85 35.05 -30.07
C ASN A 279 -43.20 34.47 -29.54
N THR A 280 -43.88 34.98 -28.50
CA THR A 280 -44.33 36.35 -28.25
C THR A 280 -45.04 36.45 -26.87
N SER A 281 -45.03 37.64 -26.26
CA SER A 281 -46.07 38.25 -25.41
C SER A 281 -46.51 37.67 -24.03
N HIS A 282 -46.33 38.51 -23.00
CA HIS A 282 -47.15 38.71 -21.78
C HIS A 282 -48.68 38.72 -22.03
N PRO A 283 -49.60 38.63 -21.02
CA PRO A 283 -49.48 39.10 -19.62
C PRO A 283 -50.22 38.28 -18.51
N LYS A 284 -50.20 38.84 -17.29
CA LYS A 284 -51.15 38.79 -16.15
C LYS A 284 -50.77 38.02 -14.87
N GLU A 285 -50.54 38.84 -13.83
CA GLU A 285 -51.24 38.84 -12.53
C GLU A 285 -51.87 37.52 -12.07
N LEU A 286 -51.36 37.01 -10.96
CA LEU A 286 -52.18 36.49 -9.86
C LEU A 286 -51.39 36.63 -8.55
N LEU A 287 -51.95 37.48 -7.68
CA LEU A 287 -51.70 37.57 -6.24
C LEU A 287 -52.23 36.30 -5.53
N GLU A 288 -51.79 36.15 -4.28
CA GLU A 288 -52.22 35.17 -3.25
C GLU A 288 -51.38 33.88 -3.21
N ASP A 289 -50.52 33.73 -2.18
CA ASP A 289 -50.95 33.08 -0.93
C ASP A 289 -49.84 33.20 0.16
N ASP A 290 -50.06 34.11 1.10
CA ASP A 290 -49.27 34.29 2.33
C ASP A 290 -49.76 33.26 3.37
N LYS A 291 -49.10 32.09 3.47
CA LYS A 291 -49.25 31.15 4.60
C LYS A 291 -48.25 29.99 4.54
N LYS A 292 -46.96 30.27 4.76
CA LYS A 292 -45.96 29.18 4.94
C LYS A 292 -44.77 29.53 5.84
N HIS A 293 -44.95 30.42 6.82
CA HIS A 293 -43.83 30.90 7.63
C HIS A 293 -43.62 30.21 8.99
N ASP A 294 -44.54 29.36 9.47
CA ASP A 294 -44.46 28.82 10.84
C ASP A 294 -43.91 27.38 10.96
N GLN A 295 -43.74 26.63 9.85
CA GLN A 295 -43.12 25.28 9.90
C GLN A 295 -41.60 25.28 9.72
N ALA A 296 -40.99 26.37 9.26
CA ALA A 296 -39.54 26.44 9.05
C ALA A 296 -38.73 26.62 10.36
N LYS A 297 -39.36 27.11 11.43
CA LYS A 297 -38.67 27.44 12.69
C LYS A 297 -38.47 26.23 13.62
N ALA A 298 -39.36 25.24 13.58
CA ALA A 298 -39.22 24.02 14.38
C ALA A 298 -38.17 23.04 13.82
N VAL A 299 -37.84 23.12 12.52
CA VAL A 299 -36.83 22.23 11.88
C VAL A 299 -35.40 22.75 12.08
N SER A 300 -35.21 24.04 12.39
CA SER A 300 -33.88 24.61 12.62
C SER A 300 -33.31 24.27 14.00
N GLU A 301 -34.10 24.32 15.07
CA GLU A 301 -33.62 24.09 16.45
C GLU A 301 -33.18 22.62 16.69
N ASP A 302 -33.79 21.66 15.99
CA ASP A 302 -33.45 20.23 16.10
C ASP A 302 -32.12 19.85 15.42
N LYS A 303 -31.62 20.66 14.48
CA LYS A 303 -30.34 20.41 13.81
C LYS A 303 -29.15 20.87 14.65
N ASP A 304 -29.25 22.06 15.24
CA ASP A 304 -28.17 22.65 16.02
C ASP A 304 -27.80 21.78 17.23
N ASN A 305 -28.80 21.24 17.94
CA ASN A 305 -28.58 20.34 19.09
C ASN A 305 -27.89 19.01 18.72
N ARG A 306 -28.06 18.52 17.48
CA ARG A 306 -27.41 17.25 17.05
C ARG A 306 -25.93 17.46 16.75
N ASP A 307 -25.59 18.58 16.12
CA ASP A 307 -24.22 18.88 15.75
C ASP A 307 -23.37 19.14 16.99
N GLU A 308 -23.91 19.81 18.02
CA GLU A 308 -23.21 20.01 19.29
C GLU A 308 -22.88 18.70 20.02
N ASN A 309 -23.81 17.75 20.04
CA ASN A 309 -23.60 16.45 20.67
C ASN A 309 -22.52 15.64 19.92
N LEU A 310 -22.55 15.64 18.58
CA LEU A 310 -21.54 14.97 17.75
C LEU A 310 -20.14 15.57 17.96
N ILE A 311 -20.04 16.89 18.06
CA ILE A 311 -18.76 17.57 18.33
C ILE A 311 -18.24 17.21 19.73
N SER A 312 -19.11 17.18 20.74
CA SER A 312 -18.75 16.82 22.11
C SER A 312 -18.25 15.37 22.22
N GLU A 313 -18.93 14.43 21.54
CA GLU A 313 -18.50 13.02 21.46
C GLU A 313 -17.14 12.90 20.75
N LEU A 314 -16.96 13.62 19.65
CA LEU A 314 -15.70 13.65 18.90
C LEU A 314 -14.54 14.16 19.76
N GLU A 315 -14.74 15.22 20.51
CA GLU A 315 -13.74 15.80 21.42
C GLU A 315 -13.37 14.85 22.56
N ALA A 316 -14.38 14.23 23.20
CA ALA A 316 -14.14 13.24 24.24
C ALA A 316 -13.31 12.07 23.69
N ARG A 317 -13.62 11.58 22.48
CA ARG A 317 -12.86 10.53 21.80
C ARG A 317 -11.42 10.97 21.53
N PHE A 318 -11.22 12.16 20.98
CA PHE A 318 -9.87 12.68 20.72
C PHE A 318 -9.06 12.83 22.00
N GLN A 319 -9.66 13.21 23.12
CA GLN A 319 -8.96 13.30 24.38
C GLN A 319 -8.39 11.95 24.85
N VAL A 320 -9.18 10.88 24.72
CA VAL A 320 -8.73 9.50 25.01
C VAL A 320 -7.58 9.11 24.08
N LEU A 321 -7.72 9.38 22.77
CA LEU A 321 -6.67 9.07 21.79
C LEU A 321 -5.37 9.86 22.03
N ARG A 322 -5.44 11.14 22.44
CA ARG A 322 -4.26 11.94 22.80
C ARG A 322 -3.50 11.32 23.96
N GLN A 323 -4.20 10.88 25.01
CA GLN A 323 -3.57 10.23 26.16
C GLN A 323 -2.89 8.91 25.75
N HIS A 324 -3.57 8.10 24.97
CA HIS A 324 -3.01 6.84 24.48
C HIS A 324 -1.80 7.06 23.57
N PHE A 325 -1.91 7.99 22.61
CA PHE A 325 -0.82 8.33 21.70
C PHE A 325 0.41 8.86 22.44
N ARG A 326 0.26 9.74 23.43
CA ARG A 326 1.38 10.19 24.28
C ARG A 326 2.07 9.01 24.97
N LYS A 327 1.28 8.07 25.50
CA LYS A 327 1.79 6.84 26.13
C LYS A 327 2.59 5.96 25.15
N VAL A 328 2.18 5.88 23.89
CA VAL A 328 2.90 5.17 22.82
C VAL A 328 4.15 5.93 22.38
N ARG A 329 4.03 7.23 22.17
CA ARG A 329 5.11 8.14 21.73
C ARG A 329 6.26 8.21 22.72
N ASP A 330 5.94 8.29 24.01
CA ASP A 330 6.90 8.55 25.08
C ASP A 330 7.53 7.24 25.62
N ARG A 331 7.08 6.07 25.14
CA ARG A 331 7.78 4.81 25.37
C ARG A 331 9.15 4.89 24.70
N THR A 332 10.20 4.86 25.50
CA THR A 332 11.55 4.67 24.97
C THR A 332 11.62 3.31 24.29
N SER A 333 12.04 3.28 23.03
CA SER A 333 12.39 2.05 22.32
C SER A 333 13.47 1.34 23.12
N LYS A 334 13.05 0.45 24.03
CA LYS A 334 13.97 -0.47 24.67
C LYS A 334 14.53 -1.27 23.50
N ARG A 335 15.84 -1.15 23.23
CA ARG A 335 16.54 -1.92 22.20
C ARG A 335 16.06 -3.37 22.30
N GLN A 336 15.14 -3.76 21.43
CA GLN A 336 14.66 -5.12 21.40
C GLN A 336 15.87 -5.93 20.98
N GLY A 337 16.39 -6.74 21.90
CA GLY A 337 17.49 -7.64 21.61
C GLY A 337 17.13 -8.49 20.39
N THR A 338 18.16 -8.85 19.63
CA THR A 338 18.13 -9.57 18.34
C THR A 338 17.31 -10.87 18.39
N ALA A 339 15.99 -10.76 18.49
CA ALA A 339 15.09 -11.88 18.38
C ALA A 339 14.93 -12.20 16.90
N LEU A 340 15.10 -13.48 16.55
CA LEU A 340 15.07 -14.01 15.17
C LEU A 340 13.76 -13.76 14.42
N TYR A 341 12.70 -13.34 15.13
CA TYR A 341 11.45 -12.89 14.54
C TYR A 341 10.95 -11.65 15.29
N PRO A 342 11.02 -10.45 14.68
CA PRO A 342 10.45 -9.26 15.28
C PRO A 342 8.94 -9.44 15.31
N GLN A 343 8.38 -9.82 16.46
CA GLN A 343 6.98 -9.54 16.72
C GLN A 343 6.85 -8.03 16.66
N THR A 344 6.25 -7.53 15.58
CA THR A 344 5.92 -6.11 15.46
C THR A 344 4.89 -5.79 16.52
N ASP A 345 5.36 -5.34 17.68
CA ASP A 345 4.50 -4.70 18.67
C ASP A 345 3.83 -3.52 17.97
N ARG A 346 2.53 -3.64 17.71
CA ARG A 346 1.74 -2.59 17.05
C ARG A 346 1.71 -1.31 17.88
N ASN A 347 2.11 -1.37 19.15
CA ASN A 347 2.10 -0.27 20.09
C ASN A 347 3.43 0.48 20.20
N GLU A 348 4.41 0.21 19.33
CA GLU A 348 5.64 1.00 19.25
C GLU A 348 5.66 1.86 17.98
N LEU A 349 5.87 3.16 18.14
CA LEU A 349 5.96 4.08 17.00
C LEU A 349 7.29 3.88 16.26
N LYS A 350 7.23 3.59 14.96
CA LYS A 350 8.42 3.37 14.13
C LYS A 350 9.21 4.67 13.96
N ASP A 351 10.52 4.54 13.78
CA ASP A 351 11.39 5.69 13.54
C ASP A 351 10.98 6.44 12.26
N GLY A 352 11.06 7.76 12.33
CA GLY A 352 10.66 8.73 11.31
C GLY A 352 9.14 8.97 11.14
N ILE A 353 8.28 8.26 11.88
CA ILE A 353 6.86 8.64 11.99
C ILE A 353 6.71 9.89 12.86
N LEU A 354 5.88 10.84 12.41
CA LEU A 354 5.66 12.10 13.13
C LEU A 354 5.09 11.88 14.53
N LYS A 355 5.66 12.59 15.51
CA LYS A 355 5.36 12.49 16.95
C LYS A 355 4.54 13.68 17.48
N ASN A 356 4.44 14.75 16.71
CA ASN A 356 3.76 16.00 17.05
C ASN A 356 2.36 16.12 16.42
N VAL A 357 1.87 15.03 15.81
CA VAL A 357 0.53 14.91 15.21
C VAL A 357 0.22 13.43 14.98
N PHE A 358 -1.05 13.05 15.13
CA PHE A 358 -1.56 11.76 14.66
C PHE A 358 -2.86 11.95 13.89
N LEU A 359 -3.22 10.96 13.07
CA LEU A 359 -4.42 11.01 12.24
C LEU A 359 -5.55 10.18 12.87
N VAL A 360 -6.79 10.62 12.67
CA VAL A 360 -7.99 9.85 12.98
C VAL A 360 -8.87 9.73 11.75
N VAL A 361 -9.26 8.50 11.44
CA VAL A 361 -10.22 8.16 10.39
C VAL A 361 -11.50 7.67 11.04
N ASP A 362 -12.58 8.40 10.83
CA ASP A 362 -13.92 8.10 11.34
C ASP A 362 -14.98 8.17 10.24
N GLN A 363 -16.26 8.12 10.63
CA GLN A 363 -17.35 8.03 9.67
C GLN A 363 -17.42 9.29 8.81
N GLN A 364 -17.16 10.48 9.38
CA GLN A 364 -17.17 11.72 8.62
C GLN A 364 -16.02 11.77 7.60
N CYS A 365 -14.87 11.17 7.92
CA CYS A 365 -13.78 11.00 6.96
C CYS A 365 -14.21 10.08 5.80
N VAL A 366 -14.91 8.98 6.08
CA VAL A 366 -15.45 8.07 5.06
C VAL A 366 -16.53 8.76 4.23
N ASP A 367 -17.45 9.49 4.87
CA ASP A 367 -18.54 10.22 4.21
C ASP A 367 -18.04 11.34 3.30
N SER A 368 -16.84 11.89 3.57
CA SER A 368 -16.21 12.88 2.68
C SER A 368 -16.02 12.37 1.25
N LEU A 369 -15.88 11.05 1.09
CA LEU A 369 -15.79 10.36 -0.19
C LEU A 369 -17.09 10.41 -0.99
N PHE A 370 -18.21 10.31 -0.28
CA PHE A 370 -19.57 10.22 -0.84
C PHE A 370 -20.22 11.59 -0.98
N SER A 371 -19.45 12.67 -0.80
CA SER A 371 -19.87 13.99 -1.27
C SER A 371 -20.25 13.90 -2.75
N GLN A 372 -21.27 14.67 -3.17
CA GLN A 372 -21.96 14.56 -4.47
C GLN A 372 -21.06 14.47 -5.72
N THR A 373 -19.78 14.83 -5.60
CA THR A 373 -18.84 14.93 -6.72
C THR A 373 -17.68 13.93 -6.68
N ALA A 374 -17.51 13.14 -5.60
CA ALA A 374 -16.48 12.10 -5.50
C ALA A 374 -15.05 12.58 -5.86
N ASN A 375 -14.73 13.86 -5.58
CA ASN A 375 -13.45 14.46 -5.93
C ASN A 375 -12.38 14.19 -4.88
N VAL A 376 -11.13 14.02 -5.32
CA VAL A 376 -10.02 13.74 -4.40
C VAL A 376 -9.74 14.91 -3.43
N ASP A 377 -10.00 16.15 -3.87
CA ASP A 377 -9.89 17.35 -3.05
C ASP A 377 -10.99 17.47 -1.97
N ASP A 378 -12.07 16.69 -2.07
CA ASP A 378 -13.12 16.65 -1.05
C ASP A 378 -12.80 15.62 0.06
N MET A 379 -11.83 14.72 -0.16
CA MET A 379 -11.41 13.75 0.85
C MET A 379 -10.51 14.38 1.91
N TRP A 380 -10.82 14.15 3.18
CA TRP A 380 -10.03 14.66 4.30
C TRP A 380 -9.98 13.67 5.46
N VAL A 381 -9.03 13.90 6.37
CA VAL A 381 -8.89 13.19 7.65
C VAL A 381 -8.72 14.18 8.78
N TYR A 382 -8.97 13.76 10.02
CA TYR A 382 -8.62 14.56 11.19
C TYR A 382 -7.13 14.41 11.51
N ALA A 383 -6.43 15.54 11.64
CA ALA A 383 -5.10 15.60 12.22
C ALA A 383 -5.19 16.21 13.62
N VAL A 384 -4.81 15.44 14.64
CA VAL A 384 -5.00 15.76 16.05
C VAL A 384 -3.67 16.16 16.67
N ASP A 385 -3.68 17.27 17.40
CA ASP A 385 -2.55 17.70 18.21
C ASP A 385 -2.51 16.88 19.52
N PRO A 386 -1.46 16.06 19.75
CA PRO A 386 -1.35 15.21 20.93
C PRO A 386 -1.13 16.00 22.23
N ASP A 387 -0.59 17.21 22.14
CA ASP A 387 -0.16 18.02 23.27
C ASP A 387 -1.11 19.21 23.53
N TYR A 388 -2.23 19.29 22.81
CA TYR A 388 -3.27 20.28 23.04
C TYR A 388 -3.80 20.22 24.48
N VAL A 389 -3.78 21.38 25.14
CA VAL A 389 -4.36 21.61 26.46
C VAL A 389 -5.51 22.58 26.29
N GLN A 390 -6.71 22.17 26.70
CA GLN A 390 -7.87 23.06 26.69
C GLN A 390 -7.62 24.22 27.67
N PRO A 391 -7.89 25.49 27.28
CA PRO A 391 -7.71 26.63 28.17
C PRO A 391 -8.49 26.45 29.49
N ALA A 392 -7.77 26.48 30.61
CA ALA A 392 -8.37 26.39 31.94
C ALA A 392 -9.21 27.65 32.20
N GLY A 393 -10.53 27.56 31.99
CA GLY A 393 -11.44 28.69 32.09
C GLY A 393 -12.63 28.65 31.14
N SER A 394 -12.57 27.88 30.05
CA SER A 394 -13.71 27.63 29.14
C SER A 394 -14.75 26.66 29.72
N ALA A 395 -14.99 26.74 31.03
CA ALA A 395 -16.06 25.99 31.67
C ALA A 395 -17.41 26.55 31.22
N ALA A 396 -17.98 25.93 30.19
CA ALA A 396 -19.38 25.99 29.76
C ALA A 396 -19.98 27.33 29.30
N LEU A 397 -19.28 28.46 29.36
CA LEU A 397 -19.73 29.67 28.66
C LEU A 397 -19.36 29.57 27.18
N GLU A 398 -20.32 29.14 26.37
CA GLU A 398 -20.41 29.32 24.90
C GLU A 398 -19.06 29.55 24.21
N ASN A 399 -18.25 28.49 24.05
CA ASN A 399 -17.05 28.61 23.23
C ASN A 399 -17.51 29.06 21.84
N PRO A 400 -16.97 30.17 21.31
CA PRO A 400 -17.36 30.61 19.99
C PRO A 400 -17.12 29.46 19.01
N PRO A 401 -18.02 29.21 18.05
CA PRO A 401 -17.91 28.08 17.10
C PRO A 401 -16.60 28.08 16.29
N ASN A 402 -15.84 29.17 16.35
CA ASN A 402 -14.59 29.40 15.63
C ASN A 402 -13.35 29.38 16.55
N GLU A 403 -13.29 28.49 17.54
CA GLU A 403 -12.06 28.25 18.30
C GLU A 403 -11.38 26.94 17.91
N TYR A 404 -10.03 26.95 17.93
CA TYR A 404 -9.22 25.76 17.68
C TYR A 404 -9.34 24.75 18.83
N ARG A 405 -9.89 23.57 18.54
CA ARG A 405 -10.18 22.51 19.53
C ARG A 405 -9.11 21.42 19.61
N GLY A 406 -7.89 21.72 19.17
CA GLY A 406 -6.78 20.75 19.19
C GLY A 406 -6.79 19.74 18.04
N TYR A 407 -7.49 20.04 16.95
CA TYR A 407 -7.50 19.22 15.72
C TYR A 407 -7.82 20.08 14.49
N VAL A 408 -7.45 19.59 13.31
CA VAL A 408 -7.71 20.23 12.02
C VAL A 408 -8.07 19.16 11.00
N ARG A 409 -9.02 19.45 10.10
CA ARG A 409 -9.25 18.60 8.93
C ARG A 409 -8.13 18.84 7.93
N VAL A 410 -7.57 17.80 7.34
CA VAL A 410 -6.50 17.91 6.34
C VAL A 410 -6.92 17.17 5.09
N ARG A 411 -6.83 17.82 3.93
CA ARG A 411 -7.06 17.11 2.66
C ARG A 411 -6.08 15.98 2.50
N LEU A 412 -6.57 14.83 2.06
CA LEU A 412 -5.78 13.60 2.10
C LEU A 412 -4.44 13.72 1.36
N GLN A 413 -4.43 14.40 0.22
CA GLN A 413 -3.21 14.57 -0.58
C GLN A 413 -2.21 15.56 0.03
N GLN A 414 -2.67 16.46 0.89
CA GLN A 414 -1.79 17.41 1.57
C GLN A 414 -1.05 16.76 2.74
N LEU A 415 -1.50 15.59 3.19
CA LEU A 415 -0.79 14.76 4.15
C LEU A 415 0.62 14.42 3.71
N VAL A 416 0.87 14.23 2.41
CA VAL A 416 2.21 13.94 1.90
C VAL A 416 2.92 15.19 1.40
N ASN A 417 2.31 16.37 1.43
CA ASN A 417 2.87 17.61 0.88
C ASN A 417 2.93 18.71 1.95
N ASN A 418 2.13 19.78 1.80
CA ASN A 418 2.20 20.98 2.63
C ASN A 418 2.00 20.69 4.12
N PHE A 419 1.15 19.72 4.48
CA PHE A 419 0.94 19.38 5.88
C PHE A 419 2.13 18.62 6.46
N PHE A 420 2.73 17.69 5.70
CA PHE A 420 3.93 16.99 6.15
C PHE A 420 5.09 17.95 6.38
N ASP A 421 5.33 18.84 5.41
CA ASP A 421 6.38 19.85 5.48
C ASP A 421 6.19 20.75 6.70
N ALA A 422 4.98 21.29 6.87
CA ALA A 422 4.60 22.12 8.02
C ALA A 422 4.84 21.40 9.36
N ARG A 423 4.57 20.10 9.46
CA ARG A 423 4.73 19.36 10.71
C ARG A 423 6.14 18.82 10.94
N ARG A 424 6.89 18.49 9.89
CA ARG A 424 8.24 17.90 10.02
C ARG A 424 9.34 18.95 10.13
N PHE A 425 9.23 20.06 9.40
CA PHE A 425 10.31 21.03 9.24
C PHE A 425 9.97 22.44 9.74
N HIS A 426 8.68 22.74 9.90
CA HIS A 426 8.19 24.08 10.27
C HIS A 426 7.21 24.04 11.44
N SER A 427 7.32 23.06 12.34
CA SER A 427 6.36 22.90 13.45
C SER A 427 6.31 24.10 14.39
N ASP A 428 7.43 24.81 14.52
CA ASP A 428 7.59 25.96 15.39
C ASP A 428 7.09 27.26 14.73
N GLU A 429 7.20 27.33 13.40
CA GLU A 429 6.70 28.45 12.59
C GLU A 429 5.19 28.36 12.37
N PHE A 430 4.68 27.14 12.16
CA PHE A 430 3.27 26.85 11.91
C PHE A 430 2.70 25.92 13.00
N PRO A 431 2.32 26.47 14.17
CA PRO A 431 1.60 25.70 15.16
C PRO A 431 0.27 25.18 14.60
N MET A 432 -0.27 24.11 15.17
CA MET A 432 -1.50 23.49 14.66
C MET A 432 -2.69 24.47 14.63
N GLN A 433 -2.75 25.44 15.55
CA GLN A 433 -3.75 26.50 15.53
C GLN A 433 -3.65 27.38 14.27
N ALA A 434 -2.44 27.73 13.82
CA ALA A 434 -2.24 28.51 12.59
C ALA A 434 -2.68 27.71 11.36
N LEU A 435 -2.38 26.41 11.32
CA LEU A 435 -2.85 25.49 10.28
C LEU A 435 -4.37 25.38 10.27
N TRP A 436 -5.00 25.33 11.46
CA TRP A 436 -6.46 25.36 11.60
C TRP A 436 -7.07 26.66 11.08
N CYS A 437 -6.49 27.82 11.40
CA CYS A 437 -6.94 29.11 10.85
C CYS A 437 -6.84 29.15 9.31
N ALA A 438 -5.76 28.61 8.74
CA ALA A 438 -5.60 28.48 7.30
C ALA A 438 -6.63 27.53 6.67
N ALA A 439 -6.99 26.46 7.38
CA ALA A 439 -8.03 25.51 6.96
C ALA A 439 -9.41 26.17 6.91
N GLN A 440 -9.71 27.13 7.79
CA GLN A 440 -11.02 27.81 7.78
C GLN A 440 -11.30 28.57 6.48
N ALA A 441 -10.25 28.99 5.77
CA ALA A 441 -10.41 29.64 4.49
C ALA A 441 -10.76 28.66 3.35
N SER A 442 -10.47 27.36 3.48
CA SER A 442 -10.60 26.42 2.37
C SER A 442 -11.97 25.74 2.33
N ARG A 443 -12.29 25.15 1.17
CA ARG A 443 -13.45 24.26 1.02
C ARG A 443 -13.38 23.09 2.02
N ASN A 444 -14.52 22.77 2.61
CA ASN A 444 -14.71 21.77 3.67
C ASN A 444 -13.95 22.08 4.98
N GLN A 445 -13.45 23.31 5.12
CA GLN A 445 -12.59 23.73 6.24
C GLN A 445 -11.40 22.79 6.45
N ALA A 446 -10.83 22.28 5.35
CA ALA A 446 -9.77 21.27 5.34
C ALA A 446 -8.45 21.87 4.87
N PHE A 447 -7.40 21.79 5.68
CA PHE A 447 -6.09 22.38 5.42
C PHE A 447 -5.57 22.01 4.04
N VAL A 448 -5.12 23.04 3.32
CA VAL A 448 -4.50 22.93 2.00
C VAL A 448 -3.06 23.45 2.04
N SER A 449 -2.90 24.68 2.50
CA SER A 449 -1.62 25.39 2.53
C SER A 449 -1.69 26.57 3.49
N VAL A 450 -0.54 26.97 4.04
CA VAL A 450 -0.40 28.23 4.77
C VAL A 450 -0.41 29.44 3.84
N LYS A 451 -0.10 29.26 2.54
CA LYS A 451 -0.15 30.32 1.54
C LYS A 451 -1.60 30.64 1.18
N LYS A 452 -2.01 31.90 1.37
CA LYS A 452 -3.37 32.38 1.07
C LYS A 452 -3.80 32.13 -0.38
N SER A 453 -2.87 32.22 -1.34
CA SER A 453 -3.13 31.96 -2.76
C SER A 453 -3.48 30.51 -3.06
N GLU A 454 -3.07 29.57 -2.21
CA GLU A 454 -3.28 28.14 -2.39
C GLU A 454 -4.50 27.60 -1.63
N GLN A 455 -4.95 28.30 -0.57
CA GLN A 455 -6.05 27.85 0.30
C GLN A 455 -7.37 27.59 -0.45
N GLN A 456 -7.64 28.38 -1.48
CA GLN A 456 -8.84 28.27 -2.31
C GLN A 456 -8.67 27.34 -3.52
N LEU A 457 -7.48 26.76 -3.71
CA LEU A 457 -7.27 25.84 -4.82
C LEU A 457 -8.15 24.61 -4.62
N TRP A 458 -8.87 24.28 -5.69
CA TRP A 458 -9.73 23.11 -5.76
C TRP A 458 -9.80 22.65 -7.22
N THR A 459 -9.76 21.35 -7.45
CA THR A 459 -9.91 20.77 -8.78
C THR A 459 -10.99 19.70 -8.81
N PHE A 460 -11.79 19.72 -9.88
CA PHE A 460 -12.68 18.62 -10.22
C PHE A 460 -11.85 17.50 -10.88
N ASN A 461 -11.02 16.81 -10.11
CA ASN A 461 -10.19 15.71 -10.59
C ASN A 461 -10.27 14.55 -9.59
N ARG A 462 -10.27 13.33 -10.11
CA ARG A 462 -10.29 12.09 -9.32
C ARG A 462 -8.89 11.62 -8.90
N PHE A 463 -7.83 12.16 -9.51
CA PHE A 463 -6.48 11.61 -9.40
C PHE A 463 -5.51 12.51 -8.63
N VAL A 464 -5.42 13.79 -8.99
CA VAL A 464 -4.42 14.71 -8.43
C VAL A 464 -5.08 16.01 -7.98
N GLY A 465 -4.81 16.38 -6.73
CA GLY A 465 -5.33 17.56 -6.08
C GLY A 465 -4.64 18.84 -6.53
N SER A 466 -5.35 19.93 -6.31
CA SER A 466 -5.07 21.23 -6.91
C SER A 466 -3.80 21.91 -6.38
N ALA A 467 -3.40 21.63 -5.14
CA ALA A 467 -2.24 22.24 -4.47
C ALA A 467 -0.98 21.35 -4.43
N LEU A 468 -0.89 20.34 -5.31
CA LEU A 468 0.30 19.46 -5.41
C LEU A 468 1.28 19.88 -6.52
N ARG A 469 0.92 20.84 -7.37
CA ARG A 469 1.68 21.17 -8.57
C ARG A 469 2.66 22.32 -8.28
N PRO A 470 3.97 22.17 -8.57
CA PRO A 470 4.93 23.24 -8.41
C PRO A 470 4.53 24.49 -9.20
N GLU A 471 4.85 25.67 -8.66
CA GLU A 471 4.70 26.93 -9.38
C GLU A 471 5.51 26.87 -10.69
N GLY A 472 4.87 27.17 -11.82
CA GLY A 472 5.51 27.16 -13.15
C GLY A 472 5.35 25.88 -13.98
N VAL A 473 4.83 24.77 -13.42
CA VAL A 473 4.47 23.60 -14.23
C VAL A 473 3.14 23.90 -14.94
N ILE A 474 3.19 24.04 -16.27
CA ILE A 474 2.00 24.24 -17.11
C ILE A 474 0.99 23.17 -16.74
N ARG A 475 -0.15 23.59 -16.19
CA ARG A 475 -1.25 22.69 -15.86
C ARG A 475 -1.61 21.98 -17.17
N PRO A 476 -1.49 20.64 -17.30
CA PRO A 476 -2.04 19.98 -18.47
C PRO A 476 -3.49 20.40 -18.57
N THR A 477 -3.81 21.13 -19.64
CA THR A 477 -5.17 21.48 -20.00
C THR A 477 -5.82 20.16 -20.35
N VAL A 478 -6.44 19.51 -19.36
CA VAL A 478 -7.26 18.34 -19.62
C VAL A 478 -8.41 18.90 -20.47
N LYS A 479 -8.28 18.77 -21.80
CA LYS A 479 -9.43 18.88 -22.68
C LYS A 479 -10.36 17.77 -22.22
N LEU A 480 -11.34 18.13 -21.40
CA LEU A 480 -12.46 17.27 -21.10
C LEU A 480 -13.09 16.95 -22.45
N LEU A 481 -12.83 15.74 -22.95
CA LEU A 481 -13.59 15.15 -24.03
C LEU A 481 -14.95 14.85 -23.41
N TYR A 482 -15.86 15.82 -23.52
CA TYR A 482 -17.27 15.68 -23.16
C TYR A 482 -18.00 14.89 -24.23
#